data_AF-A0A1L1Z868-F1
#
_entry.id   AF-A0A1L1Z868-F1
#
_cell.length_a   1.000
_cell.length_b   1.000
_cell.length_c   1.000
_cell.angle_alpha   90.00
_cell.angle_beta   90.00
_cell.angle_gamma   90.00
#
_symmetry.space_group_name_H-M   'P 1'
#
loop_
_entity.id
_entity.type
_entity.pdbx_description
1 polymer ?
#
loop_
_entity_poly.entity_id
_entity_poly.type
_entity_poly.pdbx_seq_one_letter_code
_entity_poly.pdbx_strand_id
1 'polypeptide(L)'
;MVAFGVARQGILRQNEQRWRWIFRSVIYEPYLAMFGQVPSDVDGTTYDFAHCTFTGNESKPLCVELDEHNLPRFPEWITIPLVCIYMLSTNILLVNLLVAMFGYTVGTVQENNDQVWKFQRYFLVQEYCSRLNIPFPFIVFAYFYMVVKKCFKCCCKEKNMESSVCCFKNEDNETLAWEGVMKENYLVKINTKANDTSEEMRHRFRQLDTKLNDLKGLLKEIANKIK
;
A
#
# COMPACT_ATOMS: atom_id res chain seq x y z
N MET A 1 -20.71 -8.08 -8.87
CA MET A 1 -21.18 -7.02 -9.80
C MET A 1 -21.83 -7.62 -11.04
N VAL A 2 -21.08 -8.26 -11.96
CA VAL A 2 -21.63 -8.80 -13.24
C VAL A 2 -22.79 -9.78 -13.02
N ALA A 3 -22.65 -10.74 -12.09
CA ALA A 3 -23.70 -11.72 -11.80
C ALA A 3 -25.03 -11.05 -11.39
N PHE A 4 -24.96 -10.09 -10.45
CA PHE A 4 -26.12 -9.32 -10.01
C PHE A 4 -26.69 -8.45 -11.14
N GLY A 5 -25.84 -7.73 -11.89
CA GLY A 5 -26.28 -6.86 -12.97
C GLY A 5 -26.97 -7.60 -14.12
N VAL A 6 -26.44 -8.77 -14.52
CA VAL A 6 -27.05 -9.61 -15.56
C VAL A 6 -28.36 -10.22 -15.05
N ALA A 7 -28.38 -10.74 -13.82
CA ALA A 7 -29.61 -11.27 -13.23
C ALA A 7 -30.70 -10.20 -13.13
N ARG A 8 -30.35 -9.00 -12.66
CA ARG A 8 -31.28 -7.86 -12.56
C ARG A 8 -31.78 -7.41 -13.93
N GLN A 9 -30.91 -7.27 -14.92
CA GLN A 9 -31.32 -6.88 -16.28
C GLN A 9 -32.24 -7.95 -16.91
N GLY A 10 -31.90 -9.24 -16.76
CA GLY A 10 -32.70 -10.34 -17.31
C GLY A 10 -34.05 -10.53 -16.62
N ILE A 11 -34.16 -10.16 -15.34
CA ILE A 11 -35.42 -10.15 -14.60
C ILE A 11 -36.25 -8.92 -14.98
N LEU A 12 -35.68 -7.72 -15.03
CA LEU A 12 -36.50 -6.51 -15.13
C LEU A 12 -36.87 -6.10 -16.57
N ARG A 13 -36.03 -6.42 -17.57
CA ARG A 13 -36.18 -5.89 -18.94
C ARG A 13 -35.88 -6.96 -19.98
N GLN A 14 -36.87 -7.32 -20.79
CA GLN A 14 -36.65 -8.21 -21.93
C GLN A 14 -36.24 -7.44 -23.19
N ASN A 15 -35.32 -8.05 -23.96
CA ASN A 15 -35.02 -7.67 -25.34
C ASN A 15 -34.50 -6.23 -25.56
N GLU A 16 -33.65 -5.72 -24.65
CA GLU A 16 -32.90 -4.47 -24.88
C GLU A 16 -31.80 -4.72 -25.94
N GLN A 17 -31.89 -4.04 -27.09
CA GLN A 17 -30.91 -4.17 -28.19
C GLN A 17 -29.75 -3.14 -28.10
N ARG A 18 -29.89 -2.13 -27.24
CA ARG A 18 -28.92 -1.03 -27.12
C ARG A 18 -27.80 -1.39 -26.15
N TRP A 19 -26.67 -1.83 -26.69
CA TRP A 19 -25.49 -2.25 -25.93
C TRP A 19 -25.01 -1.23 -24.87
N ARG A 20 -25.07 0.08 -25.15
CA ARG A 20 -24.70 1.13 -24.18
C ARG A 20 -25.58 1.14 -22.94
N TRP A 21 -26.89 0.92 -23.11
CA TRP A 21 -27.84 0.85 -22.01
C TRP A 21 -27.69 -0.44 -21.22
N ILE A 22 -27.43 -1.56 -21.91
CA ILE A 22 -27.10 -2.84 -21.24
C ILE A 22 -25.85 -2.65 -20.36
N PHE A 23 -24.78 -2.04 -20.88
CA PHE A 23 -23.57 -1.80 -20.09
C PHE A 23 -23.86 -0.89 -18.88
N ARG A 24 -24.65 0.17 -19.07
CA ARG A 24 -25.05 1.06 -17.98
C ARG A 24 -25.82 0.32 -16.88
N SER A 25 -26.80 -0.51 -17.23
CA SER A 25 -27.63 -1.22 -16.26
C SER A 25 -26.95 -2.43 -15.63
N VAL A 26 -26.10 -3.15 -16.38
CA VAL A 26 -25.41 -4.37 -15.89
C VAL A 26 -24.14 -4.06 -15.10
N ILE A 27 -23.42 -2.98 -15.44
CA ILE A 27 -22.10 -2.67 -14.87
C ILE A 27 -22.17 -1.39 -14.03
N TYR A 28 -22.59 -0.28 -14.63
CA TYR A 28 -22.47 1.04 -14.01
C TYR A 28 -23.43 1.22 -12.82
N GLU A 29 -24.69 0.82 -12.93
CA GLU A 29 -25.65 0.92 -11.83
C GLU A 29 -25.27 0.03 -10.62
N PRO A 30 -24.94 -1.26 -10.78
CA PRO A 30 -24.43 -2.07 -9.67
C PRO A 30 -23.14 -1.53 -9.04
N TYR A 31 -22.26 -0.89 -9.82
CA TYR A 31 -21.09 -0.21 -9.30
C TYR A 31 -21.47 0.99 -8.42
N LEU A 32 -22.41 1.83 -8.86
CA LEU A 32 -22.91 2.94 -8.04
C LEU A 32 -23.62 2.46 -6.76
N ALA A 33 -24.31 1.32 -6.82
CA ALA A 33 -24.92 0.70 -5.65
C ALA A 33 -23.87 0.30 -4.58
N MET A 34 -22.66 -0.07 -4.97
CA MET A 34 -21.56 -0.30 -4.02
C MET A 34 -21.21 0.95 -3.20
N PHE A 35 -21.40 2.16 -3.77
CA PHE A 35 -21.18 3.43 -3.08
C PHE A 35 -22.44 3.96 -2.37
N GLY A 36 -23.53 3.20 -2.35
CA GLY A 36 -24.76 3.55 -1.64
C GLY A 36 -25.88 4.14 -2.50
N GLN A 37 -25.69 4.28 -3.82
CA GLN A 37 -26.77 4.70 -4.71
C GLN A 37 -27.60 3.49 -5.16
N VAL A 38 -28.66 3.19 -4.42
CA VAL A 38 -29.54 2.04 -4.72
C VAL A 38 -30.42 2.36 -5.93
N PRO A 39 -30.57 1.42 -6.89
CA PRO A 39 -31.49 1.59 -8.00
C PRO A 39 -32.95 1.70 -7.52
N SER A 40 -33.70 2.66 -8.07
CA SER A 40 -35.09 2.94 -7.68
C SER A 40 -36.13 2.10 -8.44
N ASP A 41 -35.70 1.24 -9.37
CA ASP A 41 -36.55 0.44 -10.25
C ASP A 41 -36.80 -1.00 -9.76
N VAL A 42 -36.37 -1.31 -8.54
CA VAL A 42 -36.57 -2.60 -7.87
C VAL A 42 -37.69 -2.59 -6.83
N ASP A 43 -38.14 -1.40 -6.42
CA ASP A 43 -39.28 -1.18 -5.52
C ASP A 43 -40.44 -0.63 -6.34
N GLY A 44 -41.53 -1.41 -6.48
CA GLY A 44 -42.66 -1.06 -7.33
C GLY A 44 -43.46 0.13 -6.80
N THR A 45 -43.27 0.51 -5.53
CA THR A 45 -43.90 1.70 -4.95
C THR A 45 -43.19 3.01 -5.33
N THR A 46 -41.89 2.94 -5.66
CA THR A 46 -41.03 4.10 -5.96
C THR A 46 -40.79 4.25 -7.47
N TYR A 47 -41.39 3.37 -8.29
CA TYR A 47 -41.18 3.36 -9.73
C TYR A 47 -41.99 4.45 -10.44
N ASP A 48 -41.30 5.48 -10.94
CA ASP A 48 -41.90 6.52 -11.76
C ASP A 48 -41.81 6.20 -13.26
N PHE A 49 -42.97 5.96 -13.89
CA PHE A 49 -43.10 5.73 -15.32
C PHE A 49 -42.67 6.92 -16.18
N ALA A 50 -42.59 8.15 -15.63
CA ALA A 50 -42.12 9.32 -16.36
C ALA A 50 -40.62 9.25 -16.72
N HIS A 51 -39.85 8.45 -15.98
CA HIS A 51 -38.40 8.30 -16.18
C HIS A 51 -38.00 7.20 -17.17
N CYS A 52 -38.96 6.43 -17.71
CA CYS A 52 -38.69 5.34 -18.64
C CYS A 52 -39.46 5.47 -19.96
N THR A 53 -39.10 4.66 -20.97
CA THR A 53 -39.81 4.60 -22.26
C THR A 53 -40.03 3.15 -22.68
N PHE A 54 -41.20 2.83 -23.25
CA PHE A 54 -41.52 1.48 -23.76
C PHE A 54 -40.96 1.21 -25.16
N THR A 55 -40.87 2.25 -25.99
CA THR A 55 -40.35 2.18 -27.36
C THR A 55 -38.84 2.36 -27.45
N GLY A 56 -38.17 2.71 -26.34
CA GLY A 56 -36.74 2.95 -26.25
C GLY A 56 -36.28 4.20 -27.02
N ASN A 57 -36.15 5.35 -26.34
CA ASN A 57 -35.52 6.55 -26.92
C ASN A 57 -34.05 6.70 -26.44
N GLU A 58 -33.19 7.39 -27.18
CA GLU A 58 -31.77 7.60 -26.84
C GLU A 58 -31.51 8.18 -25.42
N SER A 59 -32.49 8.87 -24.83
CA SER A 59 -32.34 9.65 -23.59
C SER A 59 -32.80 8.91 -22.31
N LYS A 60 -33.64 7.88 -22.41
CA LYS A 60 -34.28 7.21 -21.27
C LYS A 60 -34.11 5.69 -21.28
N PRO A 61 -34.00 5.05 -20.09
CA PRO A 61 -33.97 3.60 -19.99
C PRO A 61 -35.31 2.98 -20.41
N LEU A 62 -35.27 1.70 -20.79
CA LEU A 62 -36.46 0.93 -21.06
C LEU A 62 -37.22 0.68 -19.75
N CYS A 63 -38.56 0.71 -19.81
CA CYS A 63 -39.38 0.42 -18.63
C CYS A 63 -39.25 -1.05 -18.22
N VAL A 64 -39.52 -1.34 -16.94
CA VAL A 64 -39.69 -2.72 -16.46
C VAL A 64 -40.84 -3.41 -17.20
N GLU A 65 -40.80 -4.73 -17.34
CA GLU A 65 -41.90 -5.50 -17.92
C GLU A 65 -43.14 -5.42 -17.01
N LEU A 66 -44.31 -5.07 -17.58
CA LEU A 66 -45.58 -4.99 -16.86
C LEU A 66 -46.49 -6.16 -17.22
N ASP A 67 -47.31 -6.55 -16.25
CA ASP A 67 -48.39 -7.51 -16.40
C ASP A 67 -49.69 -6.85 -16.91
N GLU A 68 -50.74 -7.65 -17.20
CA GLU A 68 -52.04 -7.18 -17.71
C GLU A 68 -52.72 -6.10 -16.85
N HIS A 69 -52.33 -6.02 -15.57
CA HIS A 69 -52.85 -5.07 -14.58
C HIS A 69 -51.99 -3.80 -14.44
N ASN A 70 -51.03 -3.55 -15.35
CA ASN A 70 -50.04 -2.46 -15.26
C ASN A 70 -49.21 -2.50 -13.97
N LEU A 71 -48.89 -3.71 -13.48
CA LEU A 71 -47.99 -3.93 -12.35
C LEU A 71 -46.68 -4.54 -12.84
N PRO A 72 -45.54 -4.31 -12.18
CA PRO A 72 -44.29 -4.98 -12.54
C PRO A 72 -44.47 -6.50 -12.53
N ARG A 73 -44.07 -7.15 -13.62
CA ARG A 73 -44.26 -8.59 -13.87
C ARG A 73 -43.53 -9.47 -12.86
N PHE A 74 -42.39 -8.99 -12.37
CA PHE A 74 -41.60 -9.71 -11.38
C PHE A 74 -41.92 -9.23 -9.97
N PRO A 75 -42.08 -10.15 -9.01
CA PRO A 75 -42.50 -9.80 -7.68
C PRO A 75 -41.36 -9.18 -6.85
N GLU A 76 -41.72 -8.17 -6.06
CA GLU A 76 -40.81 -7.43 -5.18
C GLU A 76 -40.10 -8.31 -4.14
N TRP A 77 -40.75 -9.39 -3.71
CA TRP A 77 -40.15 -10.35 -2.76
C TRP A 77 -38.96 -11.12 -3.34
N ILE A 78 -38.70 -11.06 -4.65
CA ILE A 78 -37.47 -11.57 -5.26
C ILE A 78 -36.45 -10.46 -5.48
N THR A 79 -36.89 -9.33 -6.03
CA THR A 79 -35.98 -8.23 -6.42
C THR A 79 -35.36 -7.54 -5.20
N ILE A 80 -36.13 -7.33 -4.13
CA ILE A 80 -35.64 -6.69 -2.90
C ILE A 80 -34.57 -7.55 -2.23
N PRO A 81 -34.79 -8.85 -1.92
CA PRO A 81 -33.74 -9.69 -1.34
C PRO A 81 -32.50 -9.82 -2.21
N LEU A 82 -32.65 -9.87 -3.55
CA LEU A 82 -31.52 -9.92 -4.48
C LEU A 82 -30.61 -8.69 -4.31
N VAL A 83 -31.19 -7.49 -4.22
CA VAL A 83 -30.46 -6.24 -3.99
C VAL A 83 -29.86 -6.22 -2.58
N CYS A 84 -30.60 -6.66 -1.56
CA CYS A 84 -30.09 -6.73 -0.19
C CYS A 84 -28.88 -7.65 -0.05
N ILE A 85 -28.92 -8.86 -0.63
CA ILE A 85 -27.80 -9.80 -0.64
C ILE A 85 -26.61 -9.20 -1.36
N TYR A 86 -26.84 -8.54 -2.50
CA TYR A 86 -25.79 -7.85 -3.23
C TYR A 86 -25.12 -6.77 -2.37
N MET A 87 -25.90 -5.85 -1.79
CA MET A 87 -25.41 -4.77 -0.94
C MET A 87 -24.67 -5.29 0.29
N LEU A 88 -25.18 -6.35 0.93
CA LEU A 88 -24.51 -6.99 2.06
C LEU A 88 -23.14 -7.55 1.65
N SER A 89 -23.08 -8.26 0.53
CA SER A 89 -21.85 -8.87 0.04
C SER A 89 -20.79 -7.85 -0.35
N THR A 90 -21.15 -6.78 -1.07
CA THR A 90 -20.18 -5.79 -1.54
C THR A 90 -19.77 -4.84 -0.42
N ASN A 91 -20.74 -4.32 0.34
CA ASN A 91 -20.48 -3.20 1.25
C ASN A 91 -19.99 -3.68 2.62
N ILE A 92 -20.49 -4.84 3.10
CA ILE A 92 -20.10 -5.36 4.41
C ILE A 92 -19.00 -6.41 4.30
N LEU A 93 -19.05 -7.32 3.33
CA LEU A 93 -18.02 -8.37 3.24
C LEU A 93 -16.79 -7.89 2.47
N LEU A 94 -16.97 -7.40 1.24
CA LEU A 94 -15.86 -7.13 0.33
C LEU A 94 -15.04 -5.90 0.76
N VAL A 95 -15.68 -4.77 1.08
CA VAL A 95 -14.96 -3.56 1.52
C VAL A 95 -14.21 -3.80 2.84
N ASN A 96 -14.83 -4.46 3.83
CA ASN A 96 -14.16 -4.72 5.11
C ASN A 96 -12.98 -5.68 4.97
N LEU A 97 -13.11 -6.70 4.12
CA LEU A 97 -12.01 -7.62 3.83
C LEU A 97 -10.89 -6.91 3.07
N LEU A 98 -11.21 -5.99 2.15
CA LEU A 98 -10.21 -5.16 1.45
C LEU A 98 -9.45 -4.27 2.43
N VAL A 99 -10.15 -3.63 3.38
CA VAL A 99 -9.52 -2.85 4.45
C VAL A 99 -8.61 -3.73 5.30
N ALA A 100 -9.05 -4.95 5.66
CA ALA A 100 -8.23 -5.89 6.41
C ALA A 100 -6.96 -6.32 5.63
N MET A 101 -7.07 -6.58 4.33
CA MET A 101 -5.93 -6.88 3.47
C MET A 101 -4.96 -5.71 3.38
N PHE A 102 -5.44 -4.49 3.16
CA PHE A 102 -4.59 -3.30 3.17
C PHE A 102 -3.92 -3.09 4.53
N GLY A 103 -4.64 -3.29 5.63
CA GLY A 103 -4.06 -3.24 6.97
C GLY A 103 -2.94 -4.27 7.17
N TYR A 104 -3.15 -5.51 6.74
CA TYR A 104 -2.13 -6.57 6.81
C TYR A 104 -0.90 -6.26 5.94
N THR A 105 -1.11 -5.80 4.70
CA THR A 105 -0.02 -5.47 3.79
C THR A 105 0.75 -4.24 4.27
N VAL A 106 0.07 -3.17 4.69
CA VAL A 106 0.75 -1.98 5.24
C VAL A 106 1.55 -2.37 6.48
N GLY A 107 0.99 -3.16 7.40
CA GLY A 107 1.71 -3.63 8.58
C GLY A 107 2.96 -4.46 8.24
N THR A 108 2.86 -5.35 7.25
CA THR A 108 3.97 -6.24 6.85
C THR A 108 5.02 -5.53 5.99
N VAL A 109 4.61 -4.56 5.17
CA VAL A 109 5.48 -3.90 4.18
C VAL A 109 6.11 -2.61 4.71
N GLN A 110 5.62 -2.05 5.83
CA GLN A 110 6.14 -0.79 6.37
C GLN A 110 7.65 -0.82 6.66
N GLU A 111 8.16 -1.88 7.29
CA GLU A 111 9.59 -1.99 7.62
C GLU A 111 10.48 -2.04 6.37
N ASN A 112 10.02 -2.70 5.31
CA ASN A 112 10.72 -2.77 4.03
C ASN A 112 10.58 -1.46 3.23
N ASN A 113 9.44 -0.78 3.32
CA ASN A 113 9.18 0.45 2.60
C ASN A 113 10.10 1.58 3.08
N ASP A 114 10.38 1.67 4.38
CA ASP A 114 11.30 2.68 4.91
C ASP A 114 12.73 2.55 4.34
N GLN A 115 13.20 1.33 4.11
CA GLN A 115 14.50 1.07 3.46
C GLN A 115 14.47 1.46 1.98
N VAL A 116 13.41 1.08 1.27
CA VAL A 116 13.22 1.44 -0.14
C VAL A 116 13.12 2.96 -0.32
N TRP A 117 12.38 3.64 0.55
CA TRP A 117 12.26 5.09 0.53
C TRP A 117 13.61 5.78 0.80
N LYS A 118 14.40 5.29 1.77
CA LYS A 118 15.75 5.81 2.03
C LYS A 118 16.67 5.64 0.82
N PHE A 119 16.59 4.50 0.13
CA PHE A 119 17.36 4.23 -1.09
C PHE A 119 16.92 5.14 -2.25
N GLN A 120 15.62 5.26 -2.51
CA GLN A 120 15.09 6.16 -3.54
C GLN A 120 15.42 7.62 -3.26
N ARG A 121 15.38 8.03 -1.99
CA ARG A 121 15.76 9.39 -1.56
C ARG A 121 17.20 9.72 -1.91
N TYR A 122 18.12 8.75 -1.82
CA TYR A 122 19.52 8.98 -2.23
C TYR A 122 19.61 9.37 -3.71
N PHE A 123 18.99 8.59 -4.60
CA PHE A 123 18.99 8.91 -6.05
C PHE A 123 18.31 10.24 -6.34
N LEU A 124 17.20 10.52 -5.65
CA LEU A 124 16.49 11.80 -5.80
C LEU A 124 17.41 12.97 -5.43
N VAL A 125 18.07 12.91 -4.28
CA VAL A 125 19.00 13.96 -3.83
C VAL A 125 20.18 14.09 -4.80
N GLN A 126 20.76 12.97 -5.22
CA GLN A 126 21.86 12.96 -6.20
C GLN A 126 21.47 13.64 -7.51
N GLU A 127 20.25 13.36 -8.00
CA GLU A 127 19.72 13.97 -9.21
C GLU A 127 19.50 15.47 -9.04
N TYR A 128 18.82 15.91 -7.98
CA TYR A 128 18.60 17.34 -7.70
C TYR A 128 19.90 18.12 -7.56
N CYS A 129 20.91 17.49 -6.98
CA CYS A 129 22.24 18.07 -6.85
C CYS A 129 22.99 18.26 -8.17
N SER A 130 22.69 17.45 -9.18
CA SER A 130 23.24 17.58 -10.53
C SER A 130 22.44 18.52 -11.44
N ARG A 131 21.17 18.77 -11.10
CA ARG A 131 20.26 19.60 -11.91
C ARG A 131 20.52 21.09 -11.65
N LEU A 132 20.28 21.92 -12.67
CA LEU A 132 20.30 23.37 -12.49
C LEU A 132 19.13 23.77 -11.57
N ASN A 133 19.41 24.57 -10.54
CA ASN A 133 18.46 25.04 -9.51
C ASN A 133 17.39 26.03 -10.03
N ILE A 134 17.03 25.96 -11.31
CA ILE A 134 16.15 26.91 -11.98
C ILE A 134 14.79 26.24 -12.23
N PRO A 135 13.66 26.90 -11.88
CA PRO A 135 12.35 26.31 -12.05
C PRO A 135 12.04 26.03 -13.53
N PHE A 136 11.20 25.02 -13.77
CA PHE A 136 10.87 24.45 -15.08
C PHE A 136 10.70 25.46 -16.23
N PRO A 137 9.96 26.59 -16.10
CA PRO A 137 9.80 27.54 -17.21
C PRO A 137 11.09 28.25 -17.65
N PHE A 138 12.08 28.42 -16.76
CA PHE A 138 13.31 29.19 -17.07
C PHE A 138 14.52 28.30 -17.38
N ILE A 139 14.37 26.98 -17.32
CA ILE A 139 15.48 26.03 -17.51
C ILE A 139 16.02 26.06 -18.94
N VAL A 140 15.17 26.35 -19.93
CA VAL A 140 15.56 26.45 -21.34
C VAL A 140 16.56 27.58 -21.56
N PHE A 141 16.33 28.74 -20.96
CA PHE A 141 17.27 29.88 -21.04
C PHE A 141 18.60 29.56 -20.35
N ALA A 142 18.57 28.81 -19.26
CA ALA A 142 19.78 28.38 -18.56
C ALA A 142 20.64 27.43 -19.40
N TYR A 143 20.01 26.46 -20.09
CA TYR A 143 20.71 25.59 -21.02
C TYR A 143 21.24 26.36 -22.24
N PHE A 144 20.46 27.30 -22.79
CA PHE A 144 20.93 28.16 -23.88
C PHE A 144 22.16 28.97 -23.47
N TYR A 145 22.14 29.61 -22.31
CA TYR A 145 23.30 30.33 -21.77
C TYR A 145 24.51 29.42 -21.53
N MET A 146 24.31 28.20 -21.01
CA MET A 146 25.39 27.23 -20.85
C MET A 146 26.00 26.81 -22.20
N VAL A 147 25.19 26.58 -23.23
CA VAL A 147 25.66 26.24 -24.58
C VAL A 147 26.49 27.39 -25.16
N VAL A 148 25.98 28.61 -25.08
CA VAL A 148 26.69 29.81 -25.55
C VAL A 148 28.02 29.98 -24.80
N LYS A 149 28.02 29.90 -23.47
CA LYS A 149 29.23 29.96 -22.64
C LYS A 149 30.23 28.87 -23.04
N LYS A 150 29.78 27.65 -23.33
CA LYS A 150 30.65 26.54 -23.74
C LYS A 150 31.24 26.76 -25.14
N CYS A 151 30.47 27.30 -26.08
CA CYS A 151 30.99 27.71 -27.40
C CYS A 151 32.09 28.78 -27.26
N PHE A 152 31.89 29.79 -26.43
CA PHE A 152 32.93 30.81 -26.15
C PHE A 152 34.14 30.24 -25.41
N LYS A 153 33.94 29.29 -24.49
CA LYS A 153 35.03 28.59 -23.77
C LYS A 153 35.78 27.58 -24.64
N CYS A 154 35.17 27.04 -25.70
CA CYS A 154 35.89 26.28 -26.72
C CYS A 154 36.86 27.16 -27.51
N CYS A 155 36.58 28.47 -27.64
CA CYS A 155 37.49 29.44 -28.25
C CYS A 155 38.61 29.91 -27.30
N CYS A 156 38.38 29.89 -25.99
CA CYS A 156 39.38 30.26 -24.97
C CYS A 156 39.75 29.05 -24.10
N LYS A 157 40.95 28.47 -24.29
CA LYS A 157 41.49 27.35 -23.49
C LYS A 157 41.47 27.66 -21.98
N GLU A 158 40.37 27.35 -21.31
CA GLU A 158 40.30 27.41 -19.84
C GLU A 158 39.68 26.14 -19.29
N LYS A 159 40.42 25.52 -18.36
CA LYS A 159 40.13 24.22 -17.75
C LYS A 159 38.69 24.14 -17.24
N ASN A 160 38.08 22.98 -17.46
CA ASN A 160 36.82 22.58 -16.86
C ASN A 160 37.01 22.53 -15.34
N MET A 161 36.24 23.33 -14.61
CA MET A 161 36.04 23.15 -13.18
C MET A 161 34.78 22.31 -13.05
N GLU A 162 34.98 21.00 -13.08
CA GLU A 162 33.92 20.03 -12.83
C GLU A 162 33.73 19.96 -11.31
N SER A 163 32.78 20.75 -10.81
CA SER A 163 32.32 20.65 -9.43
C SER A 163 30.97 19.94 -9.48
N SER A 164 30.96 18.65 -9.18
CA SER A 164 29.76 18.00 -8.65
C SER A 164 29.52 18.57 -7.26
N VAL A 165 28.76 19.66 -7.19
CA VAL A 165 28.59 20.57 -6.03
C VAL A 165 28.14 19.87 -4.73
N CYS A 166 27.56 18.69 -4.80
CA CYS A 166 26.81 18.14 -3.67
C CYS A 166 27.53 17.07 -2.84
N CYS A 167 28.61 16.48 -3.37
CA CYS A 167 29.47 15.61 -2.57
C CYS A 167 30.89 16.16 -2.65
N PHE A 168 31.19 17.13 -1.78
CA PHE A 168 32.57 17.48 -1.49
C PHE A 168 33.27 16.23 -0.93
N LYS A 169 34.06 15.55 -1.77
CA LYS A 169 35.07 14.60 -1.30
C LYS A 169 36.28 15.39 -0.83
N ASN A 170 36.13 16.09 0.29
CA ASN A 170 37.30 16.51 1.04
C ASN A 170 37.69 15.31 1.90
N GLU A 171 38.56 14.46 1.37
CA GLU A 171 39.21 13.39 2.14
C GLU A 171 40.22 14.04 3.08
N ASP A 172 39.71 14.70 4.11
CA ASP A 172 40.51 15.38 5.11
C ASP A 172 41.12 14.31 6.05
N ASN A 173 42.43 14.36 6.25
CA ASN A 173 43.16 13.37 7.06
C ASN A 173 42.61 13.24 8.49
N GLU A 174 42.08 14.34 9.06
CA GLU A 174 41.40 14.33 10.36
C GLU A 174 40.11 13.52 10.36
N THR A 175 39.34 13.53 9.27
CA THR A 175 38.08 12.78 9.16
C THR A 175 38.35 11.29 9.09
N LEU A 176 39.38 10.89 8.34
CA LEU A 176 39.84 9.50 8.26
C LEU A 176 40.39 9.00 9.60
N ALA A 177 41.16 9.84 10.32
CA ALA A 177 41.64 9.51 11.65
C ALA A 177 40.48 9.32 12.65
N TRP A 178 39.47 10.20 12.59
CA TRP A 178 38.28 10.09 13.42
C TRP A 178 37.47 8.82 13.12
N GLU A 179 37.27 8.48 11.84
CA GLU A 179 36.61 7.23 11.43
C GLU A 179 37.37 6.00 11.95
N GLY A 180 38.70 6.00 11.85
CA GLY A 180 39.56 4.93 12.35
C GLY A 180 39.39 4.67 13.84
N VAL A 181 39.47 5.72 14.67
CA VAL A 181 39.29 5.62 16.13
C VAL A 181 37.89 5.14 16.48
N MET A 182 36.86 5.64 15.79
CA MET A 182 35.48 5.22 16.05
C MET A 182 35.23 3.75 15.68
N LYS A 183 35.83 3.29 14.57
CA LYS A 183 35.79 1.89 14.14
C LYS A 183 36.44 0.97 15.18
N GLU A 184 37.61 1.33 15.70
CA GLU A 184 38.29 0.56 16.74
C GLU A 184 37.46 0.48 18.02
N ASN A 185 36.93 1.61 18.50
CA ASN A 185 36.05 1.64 19.67
C ASN A 185 34.80 0.78 19.48
N TYR A 186 34.20 0.81 18.28
CA TYR A 186 33.04 -0.02 17.96
C TYR A 186 33.37 -1.51 17.95
N LEU A 187 34.52 -1.91 17.36
CA LEU A 187 34.98 -3.29 17.34
C LEU A 187 35.28 -3.82 18.75
N VAL A 188 35.92 -3.01 19.61
CA VAL A 188 36.12 -3.36 21.02
C VAL A 188 34.79 -3.60 21.71
N LYS A 189 33.80 -2.72 21.51
CA LYS A 189 32.46 -2.86 22.11
C LYS A 189 31.72 -4.12 21.67
N ILE A 190 31.88 -4.54 20.42
CA ILE A 190 31.32 -5.81 19.92
C ILE A 190 31.98 -6.99 20.63
N ASN A 191 33.32 -6.99 20.69
CA ASN A 191 34.09 -8.09 21.28
C ASN A 191 33.84 -8.21 22.78
N THR A 192 33.79 -7.09 23.52
CA THR A 192 33.47 -7.11 24.96
C THR A 192 32.05 -7.59 25.20
N LYS A 193 31.05 -7.12 24.44
CA LYS A 193 29.65 -7.57 24.59
C LYS A 193 29.49 -9.08 24.31
N ALA A 194 30.23 -9.62 23.34
CA ALA A 194 30.26 -11.06 23.07
C ALA A 194 30.90 -11.85 24.23
N ASN A 195 31.98 -11.32 24.81
CA ASN A 195 32.62 -11.93 25.97
C ASN A 195 31.75 -11.84 27.23
N ASP A 196 31.15 -10.69 27.53
CA ASP A 196 30.30 -10.46 28.69
C ASP A 196 29.10 -11.43 28.71
N THR A 197 28.41 -11.62 27.59
CA THR A 197 27.30 -12.58 27.48
C THR A 197 27.73 -14.04 27.69
N SER A 198 28.92 -14.42 27.19
CA SER A 198 29.51 -15.76 27.43
C SER A 198 29.94 -15.93 28.89
N GLU A 199 30.56 -14.91 29.48
CA GLU A 199 31.04 -14.94 30.86
C GLU A 199 29.88 -14.96 31.87
N GLU A 200 28.80 -14.22 31.61
CA GLU A 200 27.61 -14.22 32.46
C GLU A 200 26.92 -15.60 32.46
N MET A 201 26.77 -16.24 31.29
CA MET A 201 26.27 -17.61 31.21
C MET A 201 27.20 -18.61 31.93
N ARG A 202 28.52 -18.53 31.73
CA ARG A 202 29.48 -19.40 32.43
C ARG A 202 29.47 -19.19 33.94
N HIS A 203 29.24 -17.97 34.40
CA HIS A 203 29.15 -17.64 35.82
C HIS A 203 27.89 -18.27 36.46
N ARG A 204 26.74 -18.16 35.79
CA ARG A 204 25.48 -18.81 36.23
C ARG A 204 25.61 -20.34 36.27
N PHE A 205 26.26 -20.95 35.27
CA PHE A 205 26.54 -22.39 35.26
C PHE A 205 27.41 -22.82 36.44
N ARG A 206 28.50 -22.09 36.72
CA ARG A 206 29.36 -22.37 37.89
C ARG A 206 28.62 -22.26 39.22
N GLN A 207 27.72 -21.29 39.36
CA GLN A 207 26.88 -21.16 40.56
C GLN A 207 25.86 -22.29 40.73
N LEU A 208 25.30 -22.81 39.64
CA LEU A 208 24.42 -23.98 39.70
C LEU A 208 25.19 -25.24 40.13
N ASP A 209 26.39 -25.43 39.60
CA ASP A 209 27.23 -26.59 39.89
C ASP A 209 27.68 -26.62 41.36
N THR A 210 28.03 -25.45 41.93
CA THR A 210 28.35 -25.37 43.36
C THR A 210 27.14 -25.70 44.24
N LYS A 211 25.95 -25.18 43.90
CA LYS A 211 24.71 -25.50 44.64
C LYS A 211 24.33 -26.97 44.55
N LEU A 212 24.52 -27.61 43.39
CA LEU A 212 24.30 -29.05 43.22
C LEU A 212 25.26 -29.89 44.07
N ASN A 213 26.54 -29.49 44.13
CA ASN A 213 27.54 -30.16 44.95
C ASN A 213 27.25 -30.02 46.45
N ASP A 214 26.82 -28.85 46.92
CA ASP A 214 26.38 -28.64 48.31
C ASP A 214 25.19 -29.54 48.66
N LEU A 215 24.19 -29.60 47.78
CA LEU A 215 22.97 -30.40 47.98
C LEU A 215 23.28 -31.91 47.99
N LYS A 216 24.19 -32.35 47.13
CA LYS A 216 24.75 -33.71 47.14
C LYS A 216 25.49 -34.01 48.44
N GLY A 217 26.25 -33.05 48.97
CA GLY A 217 26.91 -33.15 50.27
C GLY A 217 25.91 -33.35 51.42
N LEU A 218 24.87 -32.51 51.47
CA LEU A 218 23.79 -32.61 52.46
C LEU A 218 23.04 -33.95 52.37
N LEU A 219 22.72 -34.43 51.17
CA LEU A 219 22.10 -35.74 51.00
C LEU A 219 22.97 -36.88 51.51
N LYS A 220 24.30 -36.79 51.32
CA LYS A 220 25.26 -37.78 51.82
C LYS A 220 25.33 -37.77 53.36
N GLU A 221 25.28 -36.59 53.98
CA GLU A 221 25.21 -36.48 55.44
C GLU A 221 23.91 -37.06 56.00
N ILE A 222 22.77 -36.78 55.38
CA ILE A 222 21.47 -37.34 55.78
C ILE A 222 21.48 -38.86 55.63
N ALA A 223 21.97 -39.38 54.50
CA ALA A 223 22.06 -40.82 54.26
C ALA A 223 22.97 -41.53 55.29
N ASN A 224 24.07 -40.90 55.71
CA ASN A 224 24.95 -41.43 56.73
C ASN A 224 24.35 -41.37 58.15
N LYS A 225 23.42 -40.44 58.42
CA LYS A 225 22.72 -40.36 59.72
C LYS A 225 21.57 -41.37 59.87
N ILE A 226 21.05 -41.88 58.77
CA ILE A 226 19.94 -42.85 58.74
C ILE A 226 20.43 -44.30 58.89
N LYS A 227 21.73 -44.54 58.70
CA LYS A 227 22.38 -45.86 58.82
C LYS A 227 23.09 -46.00 60.15
#